data_AF-A0A0D0PDI5-F1
#
_entry.id   AF-A0A0D0PDI5-F1
#
_cell.length_a   1.000
_cell.length_b   1.000
_cell.length_c   1.000
_cell.angle_alpha   90.00
_cell.angle_beta   90.00
_cell.angle_gamma   90.00
#
_symmetry.space_group_name_H-M   'P 1'
#
loop_
_entity.id
_entity.type
_entity.pdbx_description
1 polymer ?
#
loop_
_entity_poly.entity_id
_entity_poly.type
_entity_poly.pdbx_seq_one_letter_code
_entity_poly.pdbx_strand_id
1 'polypeptide(L)'
;PFDQTLGYEVGLIHYSYPTADTLDSQEFFGGLTVLGSRFGAALSNDPDKLNSTLFADLGGNVPFGIGISAKYTTHQLNTPVSVDNGYVSSFSDWSLKISRPWKGLDLDLIYSDSSLSGSSCSAYSGHNSQCDSLLTLKMAHPFY
;
A
#
# COMPACT_ATOMS: atom_id res chain seq x y z
N PRO A 1 -21.77 -9.34 -24.78
CA PRO A 1 -20.42 -8.76 -24.99
C PRO A 1 -19.71 -8.64 -23.64
N PHE A 2 -18.58 -9.32 -23.44
CA PHE A 2 -17.71 -9.03 -22.30
C PHE A 2 -17.33 -7.55 -22.38
N ASP A 3 -17.59 -6.82 -21.30
CA ASP A 3 -17.32 -5.40 -21.19
C ASP A 3 -15.82 -5.13 -21.42
N GLN A 4 -15.47 -3.97 -21.99
CA GLN A 4 -14.09 -3.59 -22.35
C GLN A 4 -13.18 -3.32 -21.12
N THR A 5 -13.53 -3.88 -19.96
CA THR A 5 -12.90 -3.65 -18.66
C THR A 5 -11.96 -4.77 -18.24
N LEU A 6 -11.81 -5.84 -19.04
CA LEU A 6 -10.77 -6.84 -18.83
C LEU A 6 -9.41 -6.27 -19.25
N GLY A 7 -8.51 -6.11 -18.29
CA GLY A 7 -7.15 -5.62 -18.51
C GLY A 7 -6.14 -6.36 -17.67
N TYR A 8 -4.88 -6.33 -18.09
CA TYR A 8 -3.76 -6.78 -17.27
C TYR A 8 -2.59 -5.81 -17.42
N GLU A 9 -1.74 -5.78 -16.41
CA GLU A 9 -0.51 -5.00 -16.40
C GLU A 9 0.58 -5.81 -15.72
N VAL A 10 1.81 -5.64 -16.20
CA VAL A 10 3.02 -6.15 -15.56
C VAL A 10 4.13 -5.15 -15.80
N GLY A 11 5.02 -4.98 -14.82
CA GLY A 11 6.09 -4.01 -14.95
C GLY A 11 7.18 -4.15 -13.90
N LEU A 12 8.24 -3.41 -14.12
CA LEU A 12 9.36 -3.23 -13.20
C LEU A 12 9.52 -1.74 -12.92
N ILE A 13 9.58 -1.36 -11.66
CA ILE A 13 9.92 -0.02 -11.20
C ILE A 13 11.32 -0.09 -10.62
N HIS A 14 12.18 0.83 -11.04
CA HIS A 14 13.53 0.99 -10.50
C HIS A 14 13.60 2.31 -9.76
N TYR A 15 13.96 2.25 -8.48
CA TYR A 15 14.08 3.42 -7.62
C TYR A 15 15.56 3.69 -7.38
N SER A 16 16.03 4.84 -7.86
CA SER A 16 17.39 5.32 -7.63
C SER A 16 17.42 6.45 -6.60
N TYR A 17 18.40 6.42 -5.71
CA TYR A 17 18.53 7.36 -4.60
C TYR A 17 19.81 8.20 -4.75
N PRO A 18 19.83 9.20 -5.65
CA PRO A 18 21.07 9.89 -6.05
C PRO A 18 21.75 10.67 -4.93
N THR A 19 21.03 11.01 -3.85
CA THR A 19 21.54 11.79 -2.72
C THR A 19 21.70 10.98 -1.43
N ALA A 20 21.37 9.68 -1.44
CA ALA A 20 21.51 8.81 -0.28
C ALA A 20 22.57 7.75 -0.59
N ASP A 21 23.42 7.43 0.39
CA ASP A 21 24.40 6.34 0.29
C ASP A 21 23.71 4.96 0.47
N THR A 22 22.67 4.70 -0.32
CA THR A 22 21.89 3.45 -0.28
C THR A 22 21.86 2.82 -1.66
N LEU A 23 21.76 1.48 -1.70
CA LEU A 23 21.57 0.76 -2.96
C LEU A 23 20.22 1.14 -3.59
N ASP A 24 20.13 0.98 -4.91
CA ASP A 24 18.87 1.14 -5.63
C ASP A 24 17.87 0.03 -5.24
N SER A 25 16.58 0.34 -5.26
CA SER A 25 15.51 -0.65 -5.10
C SER A 25 14.91 -1.06 -6.45
N GLN A 26 14.36 -2.26 -6.51
CA GLN A 26 13.58 -2.74 -7.65
C GLN A 26 12.25 -3.31 -7.19
N GLU A 27 11.18 -3.00 -7.90
CA GLU A 27 9.84 -3.53 -7.63
C GLU A 27 9.23 -4.11 -8.90
N PHE A 28 8.95 -5.41 -8.88
CA PHE A 28 8.17 -6.08 -9.91
C PHE A 28 6.70 -6.07 -9.51
N PHE A 29 5.81 -5.65 -10.40
CA PHE A 29 4.39 -5.63 -10.12
C PHE A 29 3.57 -6.23 -11.25
N GLY A 30 2.37 -6.69 -10.91
CA GLY A 30 1.38 -7.13 -11.87
C GLY A 30 -0.03 -6.96 -11.34
N GLY A 31 -0.98 -6.78 -12.25
CA GLY A 31 -2.38 -6.56 -11.91
C GLY A 31 -3.34 -7.04 -12.99
N LEU A 32 -4.58 -7.29 -12.56
CA LEU A 32 -5.71 -7.69 -13.38
C LEU A 32 -6.88 -6.77 -13.06
N THR A 33 -7.49 -6.22 -14.11
CA THR A 33 -8.74 -5.47 -14.02
C THR A 33 -9.87 -6.34 -14.57
N VAL A 34 -10.92 -6.52 -13.79
CA VAL A 34 -12.09 -7.32 -14.14
C VAL A 34 -13.33 -6.60 -13.60
N LEU A 35 -14.29 -6.31 -14.49
CA LEU A 35 -15.57 -5.70 -14.11
C LEU A 35 -15.43 -4.39 -13.31
N GLY A 36 -14.46 -3.55 -13.70
CA GLY A 36 -14.18 -2.27 -13.02
C GLY A 36 -13.50 -2.40 -11.65
N SER A 37 -13.13 -3.62 -11.23
CA SER A 37 -12.30 -3.87 -10.05
C SER A 37 -10.87 -4.21 -10.48
N ARG A 38 -9.87 -3.75 -9.72
CA ARG A 38 -8.45 -4.01 -9.97
C ARG A 38 -7.85 -4.79 -8.82
N PHE A 39 -7.14 -5.87 -9.14
CA PHE A 39 -6.39 -6.67 -8.18
C PHE A 39 -4.95 -6.73 -8.64
N GLY A 40 -4.00 -6.71 -7.71
CA GLY A 40 -2.63 -6.93 -8.09
C GLY A 40 -1.71 -7.22 -6.94
N ALA A 41 -0.47 -7.46 -7.32
CA ALA A 41 0.61 -7.80 -6.41
C ALA A 41 1.89 -7.09 -6.84
N ALA A 42 2.74 -6.80 -5.87
CA ALA A 42 4.07 -6.28 -6.11
C ALA A 42 5.09 -6.96 -5.19
N LEU A 43 6.29 -7.19 -5.70
CA LEU A 43 7.43 -7.71 -4.97
C LEU A 43 8.55 -6.69 -5.11
N SER A 44 9.02 -6.13 -3.99
CA SER A 44 10.15 -5.21 -4.00
C SER A 44 11.35 -5.77 -3.25
N ASN A 45 12.52 -5.46 -3.78
CA ASN A 45 13.80 -5.70 -3.14
C ASN A 45 14.43 -4.35 -2.83
N ASP A 46 14.26 -3.93 -1.58
CA ASP A 46 14.87 -2.74 -1.02
C ASP A 46 16.20 -3.10 -0.35
N PRO A 47 17.11 -2.14 -0.14
CA PRO A 47 18.42 -2.40 0.45
C PRO A 47 18.37 -3.11 1.81
N ASP A 48 17.37 -2.80 2.63
CA ASP A 48 17.21 -3.28 4.00
C ASP A 48 16.10 -4.34 4.16
N LYS A 49 15.29 -4.59 3.13
CA LYS A 49 14.12 -5.48 3.22
C LYS A 49 13.60 -5.99 1.89
N LEU A 50 12.86 -7.09 1.96
CA LEU A 50 12.01 -7.60 0.88
C LEU A 50 10.55 -7.30 1.21
N ASN A 51 9.80 -6.73 0.27
CA ASN A 51 8.38 -6.47 0.45
C ASN A 51 7.55 -7.32 -0.50
N SER A 52 6.42 -7.79 -0.01
CA SER A 52 5.36 -8.39 -0.83
C SER A 52 4.06 -7.66 -0.55
N THR A 53 3.48 -7.05 -1.58
CA THR A 53 2.27 -6.26 -1.50
C THR A 53 1.16 -6.95 -2.28
N LEU A 54 -0.03 -6.97 -1.70
CA LEU A 54 -1.28 -7.27 -2.38
C LEU A 54 -2.17 -6.04 -2.32
N PHE A 55 -2.87 -5.76 -3.40
CA PHE A 55 -3.87 -4.71 -3.44
C PHE A 55 -5.15 -5.16 -4.15
N ALA A 56 -6.26 -4.62 -3.69
CA ALA A 56 -7.56 -4.76 -4.32
C ALA A 56 -8.24 -3.40 -4.32
N ASP A 57 -8.81 -3.01 -5.46
CA ASP A 57 -9.59 -1.80 -5.62
C ASP A 57 -10.92 -2.18 -6.26
N LEU A 58 -11.98 -2.12 -5.45
CA LEU A 58 -13.34 -2.38 -5.85
C LEU A 58 -13.97 -1.05 -6.24
N GLY A 59 -14.20 -0.89 -7.55
CA GLY A 59 -14.73 0.34 -8.13
C GLY A 59 -16.08 0.76 -7.52
N GLY A 60 -16.44 2.02 -7.74
CA GLY A 60 -17.63 2.64 -7.17
C GLY A 60 -18.93 1.89 -7.48
N ASN A 61 -19.72 1.55 -6.47
CA ASN A 61 -21.01 0.90 -6.65
C ASN A 61 -22.10 1.87 -7.17
N VAL A 62 -23.01 1.39 -8.02
CA VAL A 62 -24.18 2.18 -8.46
C VAL A 62 -25.31 2.05 -7.42
N PRO A 63 -26.04 3.13 -7.07
CA PRO A 63 -25.87 4.53 -7.49
C PRO A 63 -24.99 5.38 -6.55
N PHE A 64 -24.40 4.79 -5.51
CA PHE A 64 -23.79 5.56 -4.41
C PHE A 64 -22.37 6.06 -4.68
N GLY A 65 -21.69 5.47 -5.68
CA GLY A 65 -20.33 5.79 -6.07
C GLY A 65 -19.29 5.44 -5.01
N ILE A 66 -19.58 4.53 -4.08
CA ILE A 66 -18.67 4.19 -2.99
C ILE A 66 -17.67 3.15 -3.50
N GLY A 67 -16.39 3.52 -3.52
CA GLY A 67 -15.29 2.61 -3.80
C GLY A 67 -14.68 2.07 -2.51
N ILE A 68 -14.13 0.85 -2.57
CA ILE A 68 -13.40 0.24 -1.46
C ILE A 68 -12.06 -0.24 -1.99
N SER A 69 -10.97 0.24 -1.40
CA SER A 69 -9.63 -0.24 -1.72
C SER A 69 -8.97 -0.83 -0.47
N ALA A 70 -8.26 -1.94 -0.65
CA ALA A 70 -7.47 -2.59 0.39
C ALA A 70 -6.03 -2.77 -0.10
N LYS A 71 -5.07 -2.57 0.79
CA LYS A 71 -3.66 -2.88 0.57
C LYS A 71 -3.14 -3.65 1.77
N TYR A 72 -2.36 -4.69 1.52
CA TYR A 72 -1.68 -5.47 2.54
C TYR A 72 -0.24 -5.70 2.09
N THR A 73 0.73 -5.36 2.92
CA THR A 73 2.15 -5.53 2.60
C THR A 73 2.82 -6.29 3.73
N THR A 74 3.61 -7.30 3.40
CA THR A 74 4.54 -7.95 4.32
C THR A 74 5.95 -7.45 4.06
N HIS A 75 6.66 -7.11 5.12
CA HIS A 75 8.03 -6.66 5.12
C HIS A 75 8.91 -7.71 5.78
N GLN A 76 9.91 -8.21 5.07
CA GLN A 76 10.93 -9.12 5.57
C GLN A 76 12.24 -8.35 5.67
N LEU A 77 12.71 -8.09 6.89
CA LEU A 77 13.94 -7.35 7.14
C LEU A 77 15.15 -8.23 6.84
N ASN A 78 16.15 -7.67 6.17
CA ASN A 78 17.42 -8.34 5.88
C ASN A 78 18.22 -8.56 7.18
N THR A 79 18.14 -7.61 8.10
CA THR A 79 18.73 -7.69 9.45
C THR A 79 17.63 -7.53 10.49
N PRO A 80 17.38 -8.53 11.36
CA PRO A 80 16.40 -8.40 12.42
C PRO A 80 16.71 -7.24 13.36
N VAL A 81 15.68 -6.48 13.73
CA VAL A 81 15.80 -5.35 14.66
C VAL A 81 15.55 -5.82 16.08
N SER A 82 16.45 -5.48 17.00
CA SER A 82 16.27 -5.78 18.42
C SER A 82 15.22 -4.87 19.04
N VAL A 83 14.29 -5.46 19.78
CA VAL A 83 13.21 -4.79 20.52
C VAL A 83 13.19 -5.31 21.95
N ASP A 84 12.52 -4.63 22.87
CA ASP A 84 12.58 -4.93 24.32
C ASP A 84 12.37 -6.42 24.66
N ASN A 85 11.50 -7.11 23.92
CA ASN A 85 11.14 -8.52 24.15
C ASN A 85 11.58 -9.47 23.03
N GLY A 86 12.62 -9.14 22.26
CA GLY A 86 13.20 -10.05 21.27
C GLY A 86 13.70 -9.37 20.01
N TYR A 87 13.39 -9.96 18.86
CA TYR A 87 13.80 -9.46 17.55
C TYR A 87 12.62 -9.50 16.59
N VAL A 88 12.51 -8.45 15.78
CA VAL A 88 11.57 -8.37 14.67
C VAL A 88 12.34 -8.65 13.39
N SER A 89 12.07 -9.77 12.73
CA SER A 89 12.61 -10.10 11.42
C SER A 89 11.61 -9.83 10.29
N SER A 90 10.32 -9.74 10.60
CA SER A 90 9.28 -9.39 9.65
C SER A 90 8.08 -8.75 10.34
N PHE A 91 7.32 -7.99 9.57
CA PHE A 91 6.04 -7.40 9.99
C PHE A 91 5.12 -7.21 8.80
N SER A 92 3.87 -6.84 9.04
CA SER A 92 2.93 -6.47 7.99
C SER A 92 2.18 -5.19 8.28
N ASP A 93 1.86 -4.48 7.20
CA ASP A 93 1.05 -3.28 7.21
C ASP A 93 -0.17 -3.47 6.33
N TRP A 94 -1.25 -2.80 6.68
CA TRP A 94 -2.45 -2.83 5.88
C TRP A 94 -3.20 -1.52 5.91
N SER A 95 -3.99 -1.28 4.88
CA SER A 95 -4.88 -0.14 4.82
C SER A 95 -6.18 -0.48 4.13
N LEU A 96 -7.27 0.08 4.63
CA LEU A 96 -8.58 0.10 4.00
C LEU A 96 -8.96 1.54 3.70
N LYS A 97 -9.40 1.78 2.47
CA LYS A 97 -9.89 3.06 2.00
C LYS A 97 -11.34 2.92 1.55
N ILE A 98 -12.19 3.81 2.03
CA ILE A 98 -13.54 4.03 1.49
C ILE A 98 -13.49 5.37 0.77
N SER A 99 -13.78 5.37 -0.53
CA SER A 99 -13.78 6.58 -1.36
C SER A 99 -15.17 6.92 -1.84
N ARG A 100 -15.48 8.21 -1.95
CA ARG A 100 -16.73 8.68 -2.52
C ARG A 100 -16.57 10.04 -3.21
N PRO A 101 -16.91 10.15 -4.50
CA PRO A 101 -17.06 11.44 -5.15
C PRO A 101 -18.35 12.11 -4.66
N TRP A 102 -18.26 13.37 -4.26
CA TRP A 102 -19.37 14.16 -3.75
C TRP A 102 -19.30 15.60 -4.23
N LYS A 103 -20.20 15.97 -5.15
CA LYS A 103 -20.34 17.34 -5.68
C LYS A 103 -19.02 17.94 -6.20
N GLY A 104 -18.22 17.13 -6.91
CA GLY A 104 -16.92 17.54 -7.44
C GLY A 104 -15.77 17.48 -6.44
N LEU A 105 -16.00 16.98 -5.22
CA LEU A 105 -14.94 16.65 -4.26
C LEU A 105 -14.74 15.14 -4.23
N ASP A 106 -13.50 14.71 -4.07
CA ASP A 106 -13.16 13.33 -3.74
C ASP A 106 -12.93 13.23 -2.23
N LEU A 107 -13.77 12.42 -1.58
CA LEU A 107 -13.70 12.14 -0.14
C LEU A 107 -13.12 10.74 0.06
N ASP A 108 -12.00 10.65 0.78
CA ASP A 108 -11.42 9.37 1.18
C ASP A 108 -11.38 9.28 2.71
N LEU A 109 -11.89 8.17 3.25
CA LEU A 109 -11.65 7.75 4.62
C LEU A 109 -10.73 6.54 4.59
N ILE A 110 -9.55 6.66 5.20
CA ILE A 110 -8.51 5.65 5.17
C ILE A 110 -8.19 5.24 6.61
N TYR A 111 -8.25 3.95 6.89
CA TYR A 111 -7.71 3.37 8.11
C TYR A 111 -6.49 2.53 7.74
N SER A 112 -5.38 2.71 8.44
CA SER A 112 -4.17 1.91 8.27
C SER A 112 -3.63 1.46 9.62
N ASP A 113 -2.98 0.31 9.63
CA ASP A 113 -2.42 -0.27 10.85
C ASP A 113 -1.28 -1.24 10.53
N SER A 114 -0.48 -1.55 11.53
CA SER A 114 0.64 -2.48 11.44
C SER A 114 0.46 -3.66 12.40
N SER A 115 1.12 -4.78 12.11
CA SER A 115 1.27 -5.88 13.08
C SER A 115 2.22 -5.52 14.22
N LEU A 116 3.00 -4.45 14.07
CA LEU A 116 3.85 -3.90 15.13
C LEU A 116 3.03 -3.05 16.10
N SER A 117 3.44 -3.05 17.36
CA SER A 117 2.85 -2.21 18.40
C SER A 117 3.84 -1.97 19.54
N GLY A 118 3.64 -0.88 20.28
CA GLY A 118 4.45 -0.55 21.45
C GLY A 118 5.94 -0.46 21.12
N SER A 119 6.79 -1.12 21.90
CA SER A 119 8.25 -1.05 21.70
C SER A 119 8.73 -1.69 20.39
N SER A 120 7.92 -2.55 19.77
CA SER A 120 8.24 -3.13 18.46
C SER A 120 8.11 -2.14 17.29
N CYS A 121 7.47 -0.97 17.48
CA CYS A 121 7.43 0.08 16.45
C CYS A 121 8.82 0.61 16.07
N SER A 122 9.84 0.41 16.90
CA SER A 122 11.23 0.79 16.56
C SER A 122 11.78 0.01 15.36
N ALA A 123 11.19 -1.15 15.02
CA ALA A 123 11.52 -1.94 13.84
C ALA A 123 10.81 -1.48 12.56
N TYR A 124 9.92 -0.48 12.65
CA TYR A 124 9.15 0.02 11.52
C TYR A 124 10.05 0.76 10.52
N SER A 125 9.97 0.38 9.24
CA SER A 125 10.78 0.95 8.16
C SER A 125 9.95 1.58 7.02
N GLY A 126 8.75 2.09 7.33
CA GLY A 126 7.93 2.81 6.36
C GLY A 126 8.34 4.28 6.16
N HIS A 127 7.56 5.02 5.37
CA HIS A 127 7.82 6.46 5.10
C HIS A 127 7.74 7.35 6.35
N ASN A 128 7.00 6.94 7.37
CA ASN A 128 6.90 7.62 8.65
C ASN A 128 7.39 6.69 9.76
N SER A 129 7.92 7.23 10.86
CA SER A 129 8.37 6.44 12.02
C SER A 129 7.22 5.95 12.92
N GLN A 130 5.98 5.98 12.42
CA GLN A 130 4.78 5.67 13.20
C GLN A 130 4.21 4.35 12.69
N CYS A 131 4.11 3.36 13.58
CA CYS A 131 3.57 2.04 13.26
C CYS A 131 2.14 1.83 13.80
N ASP A 132 1.65 2.75 14.63
CA ASP A 132 0.32 2.69 15.22
C ASP A 132 -0.80 2.92 14.21
N SER A 133 -2.00 2.52 14.59
CA SER A 133 -3.20 2.71 13.79
C SER A 133 -3.46 4.19 13.49
N LEU A 134 -3.77 4.48 12.23
CA LEU A 134 -4.03 5.84 11.76
C LEU A 134 -5.35 5.91 10.99
N LEU A 135 -6.20 6.85 11.39
CA LEU A 135 -7.38 7.24 10.64
C LEU A 135 -7.11 8.55 9.91
N THR A 136 -7.13 8.51 8.58
CA THR A 136 -6.93 9.67 7.70
C THR A 136 -8.23 10.03 6.99
N LEU A 137 -8.61 11.30 7.06
CA LEU A 137 -9.64 11.88 6.23
C LEU A 137 -8.99 12.79 5.18
N LYS A 138 -9.23 12.51 3.91
CA LYS A 138 -8.75 13.32 2.79
C LYS A 138 -9.94 13.85 2.00
N MET A 139 -9.86 15.13 1.67
CA MET A 139 -10.81 15.81 0.80
C MET A 139 -10.01 16.55 -0.27
N ALA A 140 -10.27 16.22 -1.54
CA ALA A 140 -9.58 16.82 -2.67
C ALA A 140 -10.59 17.36 -3.69
N HIS A 141 -10.24 18.46 -4.36
CA HIS A 141 -10.97 18.96 -5.52
C HIS A 141 -10.06 18.82 -6.75
N PRO A 142 -10.37 17.94 -7.71
CA PRO A 142 -9.60 17.84 -8.94
C PRO A 142 -9.78 19.12 -9.77
N PHE A 143 -8.67 19.73 -10.18
CA PHE A 143 -8.67 20.98 -10.97
C PHE A 143 -8.68 20.75 -12.49
N TYR A 144 -8.61 19.49 -12.92
CA TYR A 144 -8.47 19.07 -14.32
C TYR A 144 -9.16 17.74 -14.57
#